data_AF-A0AAV1MQN9-F1
#
_entry.id   AF-A0AAV1MQN9-F1
#
_cell.length_a   1.000
_cell.length_b   1.000
_cell.length_c   1.000
_cell.angle_alpha   90.00
_cell.angle_beta   90.00
_cell.angle_gamma   90.00
#
_symmetry.space_group_name_H-M   'P 1'
#
loop_
_entity.id
_entity.type
_entity.pdbx_description
1 polymer ?
#
loop_
_entity_poly.entity_id
_entity_poly.type
_entity_poly.pdbx_seq_one_letter_code
_entity_poly.pdbx_strand_id
1 'polypeptide(L)'
;MADVEGDETRSALPSSSRNGPVVGVSAGTPGQTATTVTSGPRTVRIVKSESGYGFNVRGQVSEGGQLRSINGELYAPLQHVSAVLPGGAADRAGISKGDRILEVNGVSVEGATHKQVVDLIRAGEKELVLAVLSVPSQEGDGLEGGEDIQPNYDYSDKQAVPISVPTYKHVEQHSERFVVYNVYMSGRQLCSKRYREFAILHQNLKREFSNFNFPKLPGKWPFSLSEQQLDARRRGLEEYLERVCSVRVIGESDIMQEFLSESDENYNGITDVELRIALPDKTTISVRVRKNSTTDQVYQALVLKVGMDSIMASYFALFEVINHSFVRKLAPNEFPHKLYVQNYTSAVPGTCLALRKWLFSFQEEELLRDNPLALHYCFHQALDDVKKGFIKTEDKSYQLQKLAEQRKMATYLSLLRSCEGYNELTFPHCPCDSRRKGHVITAISIHHFKLHACTEDGTLENQVIAFEWGEMQRWDTDEEGMAFCFEYARGEKKPRWVKIFTPYFNYMHECFERVFCELKWRKQVEEEASDKDNKNCSNTEYLPPLETQQKGWRHLGGEIATS
;
A
#
# COMPACT_ATOMS: atom_id res chain seq x y z
N MET A 1 18.17 -14.00 71.69
CA MET A 1 19.56 -14.49 71.60
C MET A 1 20.29 -13.44 70.77
N ALA A 2 20.59 -12.33 71.45
CA ALA A 2 21.96 -11.82 71.68
C ALA A 2 22.51 -11.22 70.37
N ASP A 3 22.28 -9.93 70.13
CA ASP A 3 23.02 -8.75 70.67
C ASP A 3 24.28 -8.47 69.84
N VAL A 4 24.34 -7.33 69.12
CA VAL A 4 25.07 -6.08 69.51
C VAL A 4 26.38 -6.03 68.71
N GLU A 5 26.90 -4.95 68.10
CA GLU A 5 26.82 -3.48 68.16
C GLU A 5 27.31 -2.99 66.76
N GLY A 6 26.86 -1.88 66.16
CA GLY A 6 27.23 -0.50 66.53
C GLY A 6 28.57 -0.11 65.85
N ASP A 7 28.79 1.07 65.27
CA ASP A 7 28.00 2.30 65.27
C ASP A 7 28.53 3.32 64.24
N GLU A 8 27.62 4.24 63.92
CA GLU A 8 27.62 5.54 63.24
C GLU A 8 28.95 6.37 63.18
N THR A 9 29.12 7.45 62.40
CA THR A 9 28.27 8.65 62.30
C THR A 9 28.74 9.67 61.25
N ARG A 10 27.73 10.34 60.66
CA ARG A 10 27.55 11.80 60.44
C ARG A 10 28.05 12.58 59.21
N SER A 11 27.07 13.36 58.75
CA SER A 11 26.97 14.43 57.76
C SER A 11 27.73 15.73 58.07
N ALA A 12 28.08 16.51 57.02
CA ALA A 12 27.81 17.95 56.92
C ALA A 12 28.20 18.53 55.53
N LEU A 13 27.31 19.31 54.92
CA LEU A 13 27.60 20.37 53.92
C LEU A 13 28.01 21.67 54.66
N PRO A 14 28.23 22.83 54.00
CA PRO A 14 29.03 23.17 52.81
C PRO A 14 30.01 24.34 53.11
N SER A 15 30.93 24.72 52.21
CA SER A 15 31.49 26.09 52.24
C SER A 15 32.04 26.56 50.89
N SER A 16 31.89 27.86 50.69
CA SER A 16 32.09 28.68 49.51
C SER A 16 33.45 29.39 49.51
N SER A 17 33.75 30.00 48.34
CA SER A 17 34.76 31.06 48.11
C SER A 17 36.20 30.56 47.97
N ARG A 18 37.07 31.06 47.08
CA ARG A 18 37.29 32.45 46.65
C ARG A 18 38.33 32.52 45.51
N ASN A 19 38.09 33.45 44.59
CA ASN A 19 38.95 34.20 43.65
C ASN A 19 40.47 33.94 43.55
N GLY A 20 40.95 34.00 42.30
CA GLY A 20 42.28 34.52 41.93
C GLY A 20 42.42 34.71 40.41
N PRO A 21 42.61 35.93 39.88
CA PRO A 21 42.79 36.19 38.45
C PRO A 21 44.27 36.23 38.07
N VAL A 22 44.63 35.77 36.86
CA VAL A 22 45.94 36.07 36.25
C VAL A 22 45.72 36.47 34.80
N VAL A 23 46.26 37.65 34.47
CA VAL A 23 46.23 38.33 33.17
C VAL A 23 47.61 38.28 32.53
N GLY A 24 47.66 38.15 31.20
CA GLY A 24 48.79 38.50 30.33
C GLY A 24 49.50 37.29 29.72
N VAL A 25 49.93 37.24 28.45
CA VAL A 25 50.09 38.26 27.39
C VAL A 25 50.06 37.55 26.02
N SER A 26 49.62 38.29 25.02
CA SER A 26 49.37 37.91 23.62
C SER A 26 50.62 37.82 22.72
N ALA A 27 50.54 36.95 21.70
CA ALA A 27 51.11 37.07 20.34
C ALA A 27 50.32 36.09 19.46
N GLY A 28 49.85 36.33 18.23
CA GLY A 28 49.91 37.44 17.29
C GLY A 28 49.73 36.91 15.85
N THR A 29 48.49 36.94 15.33
CA THR A 29 48.03 36.99 13.89
C THR A 29 48.29 35.82 12.91
N PRO A 30 47.56 35.74 11.75
CA PRO A 30 46.32 36.41 11.32
C PRO A 30 45.21 35.44 10.81
N GLY A 31 43.97 35.94 10.76
CA GLY A 31 42.76 35.16 10.53
C GLY A 31 42.39 34.87 9.07
N GLN A 32 41.44 33.95 8.93
CA GLN A 32 40.51 33.85 7.81
C GLN A 32 39.10 33.67 8.38
N THR A 33 38.31 34.73 8.21
CA THR A 33 36.85 34.77 8.01
C THR A 33 36.00 33.66 8.64
N ALA A 34 35.33 34.00 9.73
CA ALA A 34 34.17 33.27 10.22
C ALA A 34 33.01 33.40 9.22
N THR A 35 32.66 32.31 8.55
CA THR A 35 31.43 32.19 7.76
C THR A 35 30.26 32.11 8.75
N THR A 36 29.41 33.13 8.75
CA THR A 36 28.14 33.14 9.49
C THR A 36 27.28 31.97 9.03
N VAL A 37 27.09 30.97 9.89
CA VAL A 37 26.16 29.86 9.68
C VAL A 37 24.74 30.43 9.82
N THR A 38 24.03 30.54 8.72
CA THR A 38 22.59 30.83 8.73
C THR A 38 21.86 29.61 9.27
N SER A 39 21.27 29.71 10.46
CA SER A 39 20.66 28.60 11.20
C SER A 39 19.27 28.14 10.69
N GLY A 40 18.91 28.47 9.46
CA GLY A 40 17.61 28.14 8.85
C GLY A 40 17.73 27.31 7.57
N PRO A 41 16.61 26.79 7.03
CA PRO A 41 16.60 26.06 5.77
C PRO A 41 17.22 26.90 4.65
N ARG A 42 18.16 26.30 3.91
CA ARG A 42 18.75 26.90 2.70
C ARG A 42 18.27 26.16 1.46
N THR A 43 17.90 26.91 0.44
CA THR A 43 17.52 26.34 -0.85
C THR A 43 18.75 26.24 -1.76
N VAL A 44 18.98 25.05 -2.31
CA VAL A 44 20.10 24.73 -3.18
C VAL A 44 19.57 24.23 -4.52
N ARG A 45 20.10 24.77 -5.62
CA ARG A 45 19.76 24.33 -6.98
C ARG A 45 20.93 23.56 -7.59
N ILE A 46 20.68 22.31 -7.96
CA ILE A 46 21.66 21.38 -8.52
C ILE A 46 21.30 21.10 -9.97
N VAL A 47 22.20 21.43 -10.89
CA VAL A 47 22.05 21.07 -12.31
C VAL A 47 22.67 19.70 -12.55
N LYS A 48 21.92 18.79 -13.16
CA LYS A 48 22.34 17.41 -13.39
C LYS A 48 23.56 17.36 -14.32
N SER A 49 24.59 16.62 -13.91
CA SER A 49 25.77 16.34 -14.74
C SER A 49 25.64 14.99 -15.45
N GLU A 50 26.59 14.64 -16.32
CA GLU A 50 26.67 13.31 -16.96
C GLU A 50 26.71 12.17 -15.92
N SER A 51 27.28 12.40 -14.73
CA SER A 51 27.30 11.47 -13.60
C SER A 51 26.09 11.62 -12.65
N GLY A 52 25.04 12.33 -13.04
CA GLY A 52 23.88 12.63 -12.20
C GLY A 52 24.06 13.84 -11.27
N TYR A 53 23.37 13.84 -10.13
CA TYR A 53 23.42 14.95 -9.17
C TYR A 53 24.63 14.91 -8.22
N GLY A 54 25.33 13.77 -8.10
CA GLY A 54 26.61 13.68 -7.38
C GLY A 54 26.51 13.68 -5.86
N PHE A 55 25.41 13.18 -5.28
CA PHE A 55 25.26 12.97 -3.84
C PHE A 55 24.42 11.72 -3.55
N ASN A 56 24.57 11.15 -2.35
CA ASN A 56 23.79 10.01 -1.88
C ASN A 56 22.88 10.44 -0.74
N VAL A 57 21.63 9.96 -0.76
CA VAL A 57 20.64 10.19 0.29
C VAL A 57 20.51 8.93 1.15
N ARG A 58 20.37 9.11 2.47
CA ARG A 58 20.03 8.05 3.42
C ARG A 58 19.03 8.58 4.44
N GLY A 59 18.33 7.69 5.12
CA GLY A 59 17.40 8.06 6.18
C GLY A 59 16.41 6.95 6.43
N GLN A 60 15.24 7.31 6.94
CA GLN A 60 14.24 6.36 7.38
C GLN A 60 13.56 5.65 6.20
N VAL A 61 13.17 4.39 6.42
CA VAL A 61 12.58 3.49 5.41
C VAL A 61 11.05 3.39 5.55
N SER A 62 10.51 3.57 6.76
CA SER A 62 9.07 3.64 7.03
C SER A 62 8.52 5.06 6.90
N GLU A 63 7.22 5.21 6.64
CA GLU A 63 6.56 6.51 6.69
C GLU A 63 6.29 6.88 8.15
N GLY A 64 6.52 8.14 8.53
CA GLY A 64 6.35 8.62 9.90
C GLY A 64 7.42 8.12 10.88
N GLY A 65 7.49 8.70 12.08
CA GLY A 65 8.45 8.33 13.12
C GLY A 65 8.58 9.40 14.21
N GLN A 66 9.38 9.13 15.23
CA GLN A 66 9.53 10.05 16.36
C GLN A 66 10.17 11.37 15.93
N LEU A 67 9.59 12.49 16.38
CA LEU A 67 10.11 13.83 16.11
C LEU A 67 11.57 13.95 16.58
N ARG A 68 12.41 14.54 15.74
CA ARG A 68 13.82 14.80 16.05
C ARG A 68 14.06 16.29 16.15
N SER A 69 14.78 16.69 17.19
CA SER A 69 15.26 18.07 17.28
C SER A 69 16.43 18.26 16.31
N ILE A 70 16.31 19.21 15.39
CA ILE A 70 17.36 19.62 14.46
C ILE A 70 17.46 21.15 14.59
N ASN A 71 18.63 21.66 14.99
CA ASN A 71 18.85 23.09 15.25
C ASN A 71 17.83 23.71 16.24
N GLY A 72 17.35 22.93 17.23
CA GLY A 72 16.41 23.40 18.26
C GLY A 72 14.92 23.35 17.88
N GLU A 73 14.58 22.93 16.67
CA GLU A 73 13.20 22.74 16.21
C GLU A 73 12.88 21.26 15.99
N LEU A 74 11.62 20.86 16.23
CA LEU A 74 11.18 19.48 16.07
C LEU A 74 10.70 19.25 14.65
N TYR A 75 11.35 18.32 13.96
CA TYR A 75 10.98 17.87 12.62
C TYR A 75 10.58 16.40 12.66
N ALA A 76 9.67 16.00 11.76
CA ALA A 76 9.53 14.58 11.47
C ALA A 76 10.85 14.03 10.89
N PRO A 77 11.10 12.71 10.93
CA PRO A 77 12.35 12.16 10.42
C PRO A 77 12.65 12.61 8.99
N LEU A 78 13.82 13.24 8.80
CA LEU A 78 14.28 13.74 7.51
C LEU A 78 15.33 12.80 6.91
N GLN A 79 15.30 12.69 5.58
CA GLN A 79 16.40 12.12 4.82
C GLN A 79 17.62 13.05 4.89
N HIS A 80 18.82 12.52 4.73
CA HIS A 80 20.07 13.26 4.83
C HIS A 80 21.05 12.89 3.75
N VAL A 81 21.93 13.84 3.45
CA VAL A 81 23.02 13.64 2.51
C VAL A 81 24.13 12.84 3.18
N SER A 82 24.27 11.58 2.78
CA SER A 82 25.25 10.64 3.35
C SER A 82 26.64 10.74 2.72
N ALA A 83 26.71 11.17 1.46
CA ALA A 83 27.94 11.40 0.74
C ALA A 83 27.72 12.45 -0.36
N VAL A 84 28.76 13.23 -0.64
CA VAL A 84 28.80 14.18 -1.76
C VAL A 84 30.05 13.86 -2.57
N LEU A 85 29.92 13.75 -3.88
CA LEU A 85 31.03 13.51 -4.80
C LEU A 85 31.90 14.77 -4.86
N PRO A 86 33.19 14.73 -4.48
CA PRO A 86 34.07 15.89 -4.53
C PRO A 86 34.18 16.44 -5.96
N GLY A 87 33.99 17.75 -6.11
CA GLY A 87 33.94 18.42 -7.41
C GLY A 87 32.71 18.09 -8.26
N GLY A 88 31.75 17.32 -7.75
CA GLY A 88 30.50 16.92 -8.43
C GLY A 88 29.44 18.02 -8.47
N ALA A 89 28.29 17.74 -9.10
CA ALA A 89 27.22 18.73 -9.26
C ALA A 89 26.67 19.25 -7.92
N ALA A 90 26.39 18.36 -6.97
CA ALA A 90 25.92 18.72 -5.63
C ALA A 90 26.98 19.50 -4.82
N ASP A 91 28.25 19.11 -4.91
CA ASP A 91 29.36 19.82 -4.24
C ASP A 91 29.47 21.27 -4.73
N ARG A 92 29.44 21.46 -6.07
CA ARG A 92 29.45 22.81 -6.68
C ARG A 92 28.20 23.63 -6.36
N ALA A 93 27.07 22.97 -6.09
CA ALA A 93 25.84 23.62 -5.67
C ALA A 93 25.84 23.96 -4.17
N GLY A 94 26.83 23.50 -3.39
CA GLY A 94 26.96 23.80 -1.97
C GLY A 94 26.24 22.81 -1.05
N ILE A 95 25.83 21.64 -1.55
CA ILE A 95 25.35 20.55 -0.70
C ILE A 95 26.53 19.95 0.08
N SER A 96 26.33 19.74 1.37
CA SER A 96 27.34 19.18 2.27
C SER A 96 26.86 17.84 2.84
N LYS A 97 27.81 16.93 3.13
CA LYS A 97 27.51 15.72 3.89
C LYS A 97 26.90 16.12 5.25
N GLY A 98 25.79 15.47 5.62
CA GLY A 98 25.05 15.77 6.84
C GLY A 98 23.85 16.71 6.66
N ASP A 99 23.74 17.40 5.53
CA ASP A 99 22.57 18.23 5.22
C ASP A 99 21.29 17.38 5.29
N ARG A 100 20.27 17.87 6.01
CA ARG A 100 18.95 17.23 6.12
C ARG A 100 18.02 17.81 5.06
N ILE A 101 17.40 16.96 4.26
CA ILE A 101 16.53 17.37 3.16
C ILE A 101 15.14 17.61 3.73
N LEU A 102 14.68 18.86 3.68
CA LEU A 102 13.36 19.29 4.12
C LEU A 102 12.36 19.28 2.97
N GLU A 103 12.78 19.70 1.78
CA GLU A 103 11.94 19.72 0.57
C GLU A 103 12.72 19.28 -0.66
N VAL A 104 12.00 18.65 -1.60
CA VAL A 104 12.49 18.31 -2.94
C VAL A 104 11.55 18.94 -3.96
N ASN A 105 12.08 19.83 -4.80
CA ASN A 105 11.32 20.58 -5.82
C ASN A 105 10.06 21.28 -5.27
N GLY A 106 10.13 21.79 -4.03
CA GLY A 106 9.02 22.46 -3.34
C GLY A 106 8.02 21.53 -2.65
N VAL A 107 8.24 20.20 -2.68
CA VAL A 107 7.46 19.22 -1.93
C VAL A 107 8.16 18.90 -0.62
N SER A 108 7.49 19.11 0.52
CA SER A 108 8.03 18.71 1.83
C SER A 108 8.18 17.20 1.91
N VAL A 109 9.32 16.77 2.45
CA VAL A 109 9.67 15.36 2.65
C VAL A 109 9.79 14.98 4.12
N GLU A 110 9.14 15.76 5.00
CA GLU A 110 9.04 15.46 6.42
C GLU A 110 8.34 14.13 6.68
N GLY A 111 9.04 13.18 7.31
CA GLY A 111 8.51 11.85 7.61
C GLY A 111 8.38 10.94 6.39
N ALA A 112 8.79 11.40 5.20
CA ALA A 112 8.74 10.64 3.97
C ALA A 112 9.78 9.50 3.96
N THR A 113 9.38 8.37 3.38
CA THR A 113 10.24 7.22 3.14
C THR A 113 11.40 7.57 2.21
N HIS A 114 12.50 6.82 2.32
CA HIS A 114 13.62 6.93 1.39
C HIS A 114 13.16 6.88 -0.07
N LYS A 115 12.25 5.94 -0.39
CA LYS A 115 11.71 5.78 -1.73
C LYS A 115 10.97 7.02 -2.21
N GLN A 116 10.04 7.57 -1.42
CA GLN A 116 9.29 8.79 -1.78
C GLN A 116 10.25 9.96 -2.08
N VAL A 117 11.28 10.16 -1.25
CA VAL A 117 12.28 11.23 -1.47
C VAL A 117 13.12 10.98 -2.72
N VAL A 118 13.54 9.75 -2.98
CA VAL A 118 14.31 9.39 -4.19
C VAL A 118 13.45 9.53 -5.45
N ASP A 119 12.19 9.14 -5.41
CA ASP A 119 11.26 9.28 -6.53
C ASP A 119 11.06 10.76 -6.88
N LEU A 120 10.90 11.63 -5.87
CA LEU A 120 10.84 13.09 -6.06
C LEU A 120 12.15 13.66 -6.65
N ILE A 121 13.32 13.19 -6.19
CA ILE A 121 14.62 13.61 -6.73
C ILE A 121 14.78 13.16 -8.20
N ARG A 122 14.30 11.97 -8.54
CA ARG A 122 14.38 11.39 -9.89
C ARG A 122 13.40 12.02 -10.87
N ALA A 123 12.24 12.49 -10.40
CA ALA A 123 11.28 13.22 -11.21
C ALA A 123 11.87 14.53 -11.77
N GLY A 124 12.89 15.10 -11.11
CA GLY A 124 13.68 16.20 -11.66
C GLY A 124 14.55 15.74 -12.84
N GLU A 125 14.24 16.19 -14.06
CA GLU A 125 14.97 15.79 -15.27
C GLU A 125 16.36 16.43 -15.37
N LYS A 126 16.42 17.78 -15.39
CA LYS A 126 17.64 18.57 -15.65
C LYS A 126 18.13 19.36 -14.43
N GLU A 127 17.20 19.79 -13.58
CA GLU A 127 17.49 20.58 -12.39
C GLU A 127 16.77 20.00 -11.18
N LEU A 128 17.41 20.09 -10.01
CA LEU A 128 16.89 19.66 -8.73
C LEU A 128 17.01 20.82 -7.75
N VAL A 129 15.90 21.19 -7.11
CA VAL A 129 15.88 22.20 -6.05
C VAL A 129 15.65 21.50 -4.72
N LEU A 130 16.56 21.67 -3.76
CA LEU A 130 16.45 21.11 -2.42
C LEU A 130 16.36 22.22 -1.39
N ALA A 131 15.41 22.15 -0.46
CA ALA A 131 15.51 22.89 0.80
C ALA A 131 16.23 21.98 1.81
N VAL A 132 17.37 22.42 2.34
CA VAL A 132 18.18 21.64 3.28
C VAL A 132 18.47 22.39 4.56
N LEU A 133 18.53 21.67 5.68
CA LEU A 133 19.04 22.15 6.95
C LEU A 133 20.50 21.69 7.10
N SER A 134 21.41 22.64 7.22
CA SER A 134 22.79 22.35 7.58
C SER A 134 22.89 22.11 9.08
N VAL A 135 23.50 20.99 9.46
CA VAL A 135 23.74 20.64 10.85
C VAL A 135 25.24 20.89 11.14
N PRO A 136 25.60 21.78 12.08
CA PRO A 136 26.99 22.08 12.38
C PRO A 136 27.70 20.87 12.98
N SER A 137 28.97 20.71 12.62
CA SER A 137 29.77 19.51 12.91
C SER A 137 29.90 19.17 14.40
N GLN A 138 29.60 20.09 15.33
CA GLN A 138 29.68 19.84 16.79
C GLN A 138 28.40 19.28 17.45
N GLU A 139 27.24 19.29 16.78
CA GLU A 139 26.09 18.45 17.20
C GLU A 139 26.05 17.12 16.42
N GLY A 140 27.04 16.91 15.53
CA GLY A 140 27.34 15.65 14.85
C GLY A 140 28.47 14.83 15.48
N ASP A 141 29.07 15.28 16.59
CA ASP A 141 30.36 14.78 17.09
C ASP A 141 30.44 14.68 18.64
N GLY A 142 29.29 14.66 19.33
CA GLY A 142 29.21 14.62 20.81
C GLY A 142 29.08 13.22 21.43
N LEU A 143 29.06 12.17 20.61
CA LEU A 143 29.07 10.77 21.06
C LEU A 143 30.04 9.94 20.21
N GLU A 144 31.22 10.47 19.89
CA GLU A 144 32.32 9.66 19.38
C GLU A 144 33.11 9.03 20.55
N GLY A 145 32.58 7.92 21.06
CA GLY A 145 33.43 6.76 21.31
C GLY A 145 33.41 5.96 20.01
N GLY A 146 34.52 5.94 19.27
CA GLY A 146 34.58 5.44 17.89
C GLY A 146 34.01 4.04 17.71
N GLU A 147 32.78 3.96 17.22
CA GLU A 147 32.21 2.83 16.51
C GLU A 147 31.34 3.41 15.40
N ASP A 148 31.47 2.89 14.18
CA ASP A 148 30.63 3.20 13.04
C ASP A 148 29.17 3.33 13.48
N ILE A 149 28.53 4.50 13.31
CA ILE A 149 27.07 4.62 13.51
C ILE A 149 26.40 3.84 12.38
N GLN A 150 26.38 2.53 12.53
CA GLN A 150 25.50 1.65 11.79
C GLN A 150 24.08 2.00 12.19
N PRO A 151 23.14 2.10 11.23
CA PRO A 151 21.72 2.17 11.55
C PRO A 151 21.39 1.06 12.57
N ASN A 152 20.94 1.48 13.76
CA ASN A 152 20.56 0.55 14.80
C ASN A 152 19.17 -0.01 14.45
N TYR A 153 19.17 -1.03 13.61
CA TYR A 153 17.96 -1.75 13.24
C TYR A 153 17.51 -2.64 14.39
N ASP A 154 16.20 -2.61 14.67
CA ASP A 154 15.61 -3.59 15.57
C ASP A 154 15.44 -4.93 14.84
N TYR A 155 16.31 -5.90 15.16
CA TYR A 155 16.25 -7.26 14.63
C TYR A 155 15.39 -8.20 15.49
N SER A 156 14.82 -7.70 16.58
CA SER A 156 13.96 -8.48 17.47
C SER A 156 12.55 -8.65 16.91
N ASP A 157 12.11 -7.73 16.04
CA ASP A 157 10.84 -7.84 15.32
C ASP A 157 10.91 -8.98 14.30
N LYS A 158 10.33 -10.11 14.70
CA LYS A 158 10.27 -11.34 13.91
C LYS A 158 8.84 -11.66 13.53
N GLN A 159 8.66 -12.02 12.27
CA GLN A 159 7.41 -12.51 11.72
C GLN A 159 7.59 -13.90 11.11
N ALA A 160 6.54 -14.71 11.20
CA ALA A 160 6.50 -15.97 10.47
C ALA A 160 6.29 -15.65 8.98
N VAL A 161 7.25 -16.04 8.15
CA VAL A 161 7.20 -15.82 6.71
C VAL A 161 7.11 -17.18 6.02
N PRO A 162 6.00 -17.53 5.34
CA PRO A 162 5.80 -18.82 4.70
C PRO A 162 6.55 -18.90 3.35
N ILE A 163 7.86 -18.66 3.37
CA ILE A 163 8.74 -18.76 2.21
C ILE A 163 9.17 -20.22 1.99
N SER A 164 9.23 -20.65 0.73
CA SER A 164 9.72 -21.97 0.36
C SER A 164 10.47 -21.93 -0.98
N VAL A 165 11.30 -22.94 -1.22
CA VAL A 165 12.01 -23.19 -2.47
C VAL A 165 11.73 -24.66 -2.85
N PRO A 166 10.50 -24.99 -3.28
CA PRO A 166 10.06 -26.38 -3.43
C PRO A 166 10.73 -27.10 -4.61
N THR A 167 11.19 -26.37 -5.63
CA THR A 167 11.71 -26.95 -6.87
C THR A 167 12.90 -26.17 -7.44
N TYR A 168 13.68 -26.84 -8.29
CA TYR A 168 14.66 -26.23 -9.18
C TYR A 168 14.46 -26.75 -10.60
N LYS A 169 14.96 -26.02 -11.60
CA LYS A 169 14.94 -26.46 -13.01
C LYS A 169 16.20 -26.06 -13.74
N HIS A 170 16.54 -26.81 -14.77
CA HIS A 170 17.57 -26.41 -15.73
C HIS A 170 16.99 -25.41 -16.72
N VAL A 171 17.71 -24.30 -16.92
CA VAL A 171 17.39 -23.28 -17.91
C VAL A 171 18.58 -23.15 -18.84
N GLU A 172 18.27 -22.99 -20.13
CA GLU A 172 19.24 -22.71 -21.17
C GLU A 172 18.98 -21.28 -21.69
N GLN A 173 19.96 -20.40 -21.53
CA GLN A 173 19.87 -19.00 -21.93
C GLN A 173 21.22 -18.58 -22.51
N HIS A 174 21.22 -17.93 -23.67
CA HIS A 174 22.44 -17.53 -24.38
C HIS A 174 23.47 -18.67 -24.53
N SER A 175 23.01 -19.89 -24.82
CA SER A 175 23.84 -21.10 -24.97
C SER A 175 24.57 -21.55 -23.68
N GLU A 176 24.21 -20.99 -22.51
CA GLU A 176 24.63 -21.50 -21.21
C GLU A 176 23.50 -22.28 -20.54
N ARG A 177 23.83 -23.47 -20.02
CA ARG A 177 22.92 -24.26 -19.19
C ARG A 177 23.23 -24.05 -17.71
N PHE A 178 22.26 -23.57 -16.95
CA PHE A 178 22.37 -23.39 -15.50
C PHE A 178 21.11 -23.83 -14.76
N VAL A 179 21.22 -23.94 -13.43
CA VAL A 179 20.10 -24.29 -12.55
C VAL A 179 19.54 -23.02 -11.91
N VAL A 180 18.22 -22.88 -11.95
CA VAL A 180 17.47 -21.88 -11.19
C VAL A 180 16.62 -22.54 -10.11
N TYR A 181 16.48 -21.86 -8.99
CA TYR A 181 15.68 -22.27 -7.85
C TYR A 181 14.41 -21.42 -7.83
N ASN A 182 13.26 -22.08 -7.74
CA ASN A 182 11.97 -21.40 -7.78
C ASN A 182 11.58 -21.02 -6.35
N VAL A 183 11.53 -19.73 -6.06
CA VAL A 183 11.20 -19.20 -4.73
C VAL A 183 9.70 -18.92 -4.66
N TYR A 184 9.06 -19.39 -3.61
CA TYR A 184 7.65 -19.24 -3.34
C TYR A 184 7.42 -18.56 -2.00
N MET A 185 6.35 -17.78 -1.89
CA MET A 185 5.90 -17.16 -0.65
C MET A 185 4.41 -17.39 -0.49
N SER A 186 3.99 -17.94 0.65
CA SER A 186 2.60 -18.30 0.93
C SER A 186 2.01 -19.22 -0.15
N GLY A 187 2.83 -19.99 -0.87
CA GLY A 187 2.43 -20.81 -2.03
C GLY A 187 2.34 -20.08 -3.38
N ARG A 188 2.77 -18.81 -3.47
CA ARG A 188 2.88 -18.04 -4.73
C ARG A 188 4.32 -18.05 -5.21
N GLN A 189 4.59 -18.38 -6.47
CA GLN A 189 5.94 -18.25 -7.02
C GLN A 189 6.29 -16.76 -7.16
N LEU A 190 7.36 -16.30 -6.50
CA LEU A 190 7.83 -14.92 -6.58
C LEU A 190 8.87 -14.75 -7.68
N CYS A 191 9.88 -15.61 -7.72
CA CYS A 191 10.96 -15.55 -8.71
C CYS A 191 11.60 -16.91 -8.98
N SER A 192 12.42 -16.96 -10.03
CA SER A 192 13.30 -18.09 -10.34
C SER A 192 14.73 -17.56 -10.48
N LYS A 193 15.62 -17.93 -9.56
CA LYS A 193 16.96 -17.32 -9.46
C LYS A 193 18.06 -18.37 -9.49
N ARG A 194 19.17 -18.10 -10.18
CA ARG A 194 20.37 -18.95 -10.12
C ARG A 194 21.13 -18.68 -8.83
N TYR A 195 21.90 -19.66 -8.35
CA TYR A 195 22.65 -19.54 -7.09
C TYR A 195 23.50 -18.26 -6.97
N ARG A 196 24.10 -17.79 -8.08
CA ARG A 196 24.91 -16.55 -8.09
C ARG A 196 24.11 -15.34 -7.59
N GLU A 197 22.82 -15.26 -7.89
CA GLU A 197 21.94 -14.16 -7.49
C GLU A 197 21.68 -14.20 -5.97
N PHE A 198 21.49 -15.39 -5.37
CA PHE A 198 21.42 -15.55 -3.91
C PHE A 198 22.72 -15.12 -3.23
N ALA A 199 23.87 -15.42 -3.84
CA ALA A 199 25.16 -14.98 -3.32
C ALA A 199 25.31 -13.45 -3.38
N ILE A 200 24.81 -12.80 -4.44
CA ILE A 200 24.78 -11.33 -4.57
C ILE A 200 23.86 -10.73 -3.49
N LEU A 201 22.64 -11.28 -3.34
CA LEU A 201 21.71 -10.90 -2.27
C LEU A 201 22.40 -10.94 -0.90
N HIS A 202 23.03 -12.07 -0.55
CA HIS A 202 23.71 -12.23 0.74
C HIS A 202 24.79 -11.16 0.98
N GLN A 203 25.56 -10.82 -0.04
CA GLN A 203 26.60 -9.78 0.08
C GLN A 203 26.00 -8.38 0.23
N ASN A 204 24.93 -8.07 -0.50
CA ASN A 204 24.24 -6.79 -0.38
C ASN A 204 23.59 -6.65 1.00
N LEU A 205 22.91 -7.68 1.49
CA LEU A 205 22.33 -7.70 2.84
C LEU A 205 23.39 -7.57 3.93
N LYS A 206 24.54 -8.25 3.80
CA LYS A 206 25.65 -8.11 4.74
C LYS A 206 26.27 -6.71 4.76
N ARG A 207 26.25 -6.02 3.63
CA ARG A 207 26.75 -4.65 3.52
C ARG A 207 25.80 -3.66 4.21
N GLU A 208 24.49 -3.87 4.07
CA GLU A 208 23.47 -2.98 4.63
C GLU A 208 23.23 -3.24 6.13
N PHE A 209 23.15 -4.51 6.53
CA PHE A 209 22.86 -4.94 7.90
C PHE A 209 24.11 -5.57 8.54
N SER A 210 25.21 -4.83 8.59
CA SER A 210 26.54 -5.36 8.98
C SER A 210 26.64 -5.85 10.43
N ASN A 211 25.80 -5.34 11.34
CA ASN A 211 25.61 -5.81 12.72
C ASN A 211 24.71 -7.05 12.84
N PHE A 212 24.01 -7.46 11.78
CA PHE A 212 23.18 -8.66 11.81
C PHE A 212 24.01 -9.93 11.59
N ASN A 213 23.84 -10.91 12.48
CA ASN A 213 24.46 -12.23 12.34
C ASN A 213 23.68 -13.09 11.33
N PHE A 214 24.04 -12.95 10.05
CA PHE A 214 23.39 -13.71 8.98
C PHE A 214 23.62 -15.23 9.11
N PRO A 215 22.59 -16.06 8.80
CA PRO A 215 22.76 -17.49 8.66
C PRO A 215 23.74 -17.81 7.52
N LYS A 216 24.40 -18.97 7.60
CA LYS A 216 25.34 -19.41 6.56
C LYS A 216 24.58 -19.69 5.27
N LEU A 217 24.95 -18.98 4.20
CA LEU A 217 24.49 -19.30 2.85
C LEU A 217 25.18 -20.60 2.37
N PRO A 218 24.49 -21.51 1.66
CA PRO A 218 25.11 -22.66 1.02
C PRO A 218 26.32 -22.24 0.19
N GLY A 219 27.44 -22.98 0.28
CA GLY A 219 28.70 -22.59 -0.37
C GLY A 219 28.71 -22.78 -1.89
N LYS A 220 29.64 -22.07 -2.55
CA LYS A 220 29.99 -22.32 -3.96
C LYS A 220 30.74 -23.64 -4.10
N TRP A 221 30.47 -24.37 -5.17
CA TRP A 221 31.20 -25.59 -5.52
C TRP A 221 31.83 -25.38 -6.91
N PRO A 222 33.10 -25.77 -7.12
CA PRO A 222 33.82 -25.50 -8.37
C PRO A 222 33.43 -26.42 -9.54
N PHE A 223 32.65 -27.45 -9.29
CA PHE A 223 32.19 -28.42 -10.31
C PHE A 223 30.67 -28.41 -10.45
N SER A 224 30.16 -29.07 -11.50
CA SER A 224 28.73 -29.36 -11.62
C SER A 224 28.25 -30.14 -10.40
N LEU A 225 27.10 -29.76 -9.87
CA LEU A 225 26.49 -30.44 -8.74
C LEU A 225 25.75 -31.69 -9.20
N SER A 226 25.83 -32.76 -8.41
CA SER A 226 24.91 -33.90 -8.54
C SER A 226 23.49 -33.51 -8.15
N GLU A 227 22.48 -34.29 -8.55
CA GLU A 227 21.08 -34.09 -8.14
C GLU A 227 20.93 -34.01 -6.61
N GLN A 228 21.62 -34.88 -5.88
CA GLN A 228 21.60 -34.86 -4.40
C GLN A 228 22.18 -33.56 -3.83
N GLN A 229 23.24 -33.02 -4.46
CA GLN A 229 23.84 -31.75 -4.05
C GLN A 229 22.96 -30.55 -4.45
N LEU A 230 22.24 -30.64 -5.57
CA LEU A 230 21.27 -29.63 -5.99
C LEU A 230 20.10 -29.55 -5.03
N ASP A 231 19.53 -30.68 -4.61
CA ASP A 231 18.48 -30.71 -3.60
C ASP A 231 18.98 -30.24 -2.22
N ALA A 232 20.19 -30.64 -1.81
CA ALA A 232 20.79 -30.14 -0.57
C ALA A 232 20.98 -28.62 -0.61
N ARG A 233 21.42 -28.07 -1.74
CA ARG A 233 21.52 -26.62 -1.94
C ARG A 233 20.14 -25.96 -1.93
N ARG A 234 19.14 -26.55 -2.59
CA ARG A 234 17.75 -26.06 -2.59
C ARG A 234 17.22 -25.90 -1.16
N ARG A 235 17.33 -26.95 -0.33
CA ARG A 235 16.95 -26.90 1.09
C ARG A 235 17.71 -25.84 1.88
N GLY A 236 19.03 -25.77 1.67
CA GLY A 236 19.84 -24.74 2.34
C GLY A 236 19.51 -23.31 1.92
N LEU A 237 19.06 -23.08 0.68
CA LEU A 237 18.57 -21.77 0.23
C LEU A 237 17.21 -21.43 0.84
N GLU A 238 16.32 -22.42 0.98
CA GLU A 238 15.03 -22.29 1.67
C GLU A 238 15.24 -21.88 3.14
N GLU A 239 16.04 -22.64 3.90
CA GLU A 239 16.36 -22.35 5.30
C GLU A 239 17.02 -20.97 5.47
N TYR A 240 17.88 -20.59 4.52
CA TYR A 240 18.52 -19.27 4.52
C TYR A 240 17.47 -18.16 4.38
N LEU A 241 16.61 -18.25 3.36
CA LEU A 241 15.57 -17.27 3.11
C LEU A 241 14.55 -17.20 4.25
N GLU A 242 14.13 -18.34 4.81
CA GLU A 242 13.22 -18.39 5.96
C GLU A 242 13.78 -17.61 7.15
N ARG A 243 15.04 -17.84 7.53
CA ARG A 243 15.67 -17.13 8.64
C ARG A 243 15.86 -15.65 8.37
N VAL A 244 16.26 -15.27 7.16
CA VAL A 244 16.52 -13.87 6.79
C VAL A 244 15.22 -13.09 6.67
N CYS A 245 14.22 -13.62 5.96
CA CYS A 245 12.93 -12.96 5.79
C CYS A 245 12.11 -12.91 7.08
N SER A 246 12.36 -13.81 8.04
CA SER A 246 11.69 -13.77 9.35
C SER A 246 12.00 -12.49 10.14
N VAL A 247 13.12 -11.82 9.88
CA VAL A 247 13.47 -10.56 10.51
C VAL A 247 12.87 -9.44 9.69
N ARG A 248 11.84 -8.76 10.23
CA ARG A 248 10.95 -7.90 9.44
C ARG A 248 11.69 -6.82 8.67
N VAL A 249 12.59 -6.10 9.34
CA VAL A 249 13.40 -5.02 8.72
C VAL A 249 14.28 -5.50 7.56
N ILE A 250 14.69 -6.77 7.56
CA ILE A 250 15.48 -7.37 6.48
C ILE A 250 14.56 -7.90 5.38
N GLY A 251 13.49 -8.62 5.77
CA GLY A 251 12.50 -9.17 4.85
C GLY A 251 11.76 -8.11 4.03
N GLU A 252 11.51 -6.94 4.63
CA GLU A 252 10.84 -5.80 3.99
C GLU A 252 11.82 -4.84 3.29
N SER A 253 13.13 -5.09 3.34
CA SER A 253 14.14 -4.23 2.71
C SER A 253 14.06 -4.21 1.19
N ASP A 254 14.40 -3.08 0.56
CA ASP A 254 14.45 -2.94 -0.91
C ASP A 254 15.33 -4.00 -1.57
N ILE A 255 16.47 -4.33 -0.94
CA ILE A 255 17.39 -5.37 -1.42
C ILE A 255 16.68 -6.74 -1.50
N MET A 256 15.85 -7.07 -0.51
CA MET A 256 15.08 -8.32 -0.51
C MET A 256 13.93 -8.26 -1.53
N GLN A 257 13.19 -7.15 -1.59
CA GLN A 257 12.10 -6.98 -2.56
C GLN A 257 12.59 -7.09 -4.00
N GLU A 258 13.73 -6.44 -4.32
CA GLU A 258 14.35 -6.51 -5.63
C GLU A 258 14.74 -7.95 -5.98
N PHE A 259 15.34 -8.68 -5.04
CA PHE A 259 15.70 -10.09 -5.27
C PHE A 259 14.48 -11.00 -5.47
N LEU A 260 13.43 -10.80 -4.67
CA LEU A 260 12.19 -11.57 -4.75
C LEU A 260 11.35 -11.21 -5.97
N SER A 261 11.56 -10.04 -6.56
CA SER A 261 10.96 -9.67 -7.84
C SER A 261 11.60 -10.43 -9.02
N GLU A 262 10.82 -10.74 -10.05
CA GLU A 262 11.39 -11.24 -11.31
C GLU A 262 12.18 -10.11 -11.98
N SER A 263 13.44 -10.36 -12.31
CA SER A 263 14.26 -9.42 -13.08
C SER A 263 13.72 -9.27 -14.50
N ASP A 264 13.55 -8.02 -14.95
CA ASP A 264 12.90 -7.62 -16.20
C ASP A 264 13.43 -8.34 -17.47
N GLU A 265 14.68 -8.80 -17.46
CA GLU A 265 15.32 -9.44 -18.63
C GLU A 265 14.66 -10.77 -19.08
N ASN A 266 13.93 -11.45 -18.19
CA ASN A 266 13.16 -12.65 -18.53
C ASN A 266 11.64 -12.41 -18.57
N TYR A 267 11.18 -11.16 -18.42
CA TYR A 267 9.77 -10.80 -18.48
C TYR A 267 9.30 -10.71 -19.94
N ASN A 268 9.33 -11.83 -20.66
CA ASN A 268 8.76 -11.91 -22.00
C ASN A 268 7.23 -11.72 -22.01
N GLY A 269 6.57 -11.65 -20.84
CA GLY A 269 5.13 -11.50 -20.66
C GLY A 269 4.30 -12.72 -21.08
N ILE A 270 4.89 -13.67 -21.80
CA ILE A 270 4.20 -14.77 -22.49
C ILE A 270 4.13 -16.04 -21.62
N THR A 271 4.91 -16.15 -20.55
CA THR A 271 4.84 -17.32 -19.66
C THR A 271 3.51 -17.39 -18.92
N ASP A 272 2.94 -18.59 -18.86
CA ASP A 272 1.77 -18.88 -18.04
C ASP A 272 2.14 -18.90 -16.55
N VAL A 273 1.22 -18.38 -15.73
CA VAL A 273 1.27 -18.36 -14.28
C VAL A 273 -0.08 -18.79 -13.71
N GLU A 274 -0.06 -19.24 -12.46
CA GLU A 274 -1.26 -19.60 -11.72
C GLU A 274 -1.58 -18.53 -10.68
N LEU A 275 -2.67 -17.80 -10.91
CA LEU A 275 -3.16 -16.79 -9.98
C LEU A 275 -4.24 -17.43 -9.10
N ARG A 276 -4.04 -17.44 -7.80
CA ARG A 276 -5.10 -17.78 -6.85
C ARG A 276 -5.95 -16.55 -6.61
N ILE A 277 -7.27 -16.72 -6.60
CA ILE A 277 -8.25 -15.67 -6.38
C ILE A 277 -9.17 -16.13 -5.26
N ALA A 278 -9.36 -15.27 -4.26
CA ALA A 278 -10.27 -15.51 -3.16
C ALA A 278 -11.71 -15.36 -3.62
N LEU A 279 -12.55 -16.33 -3.29
CA LEU A 279 -13.98 -16.29 -3.55
C LEU A 279 -14.74 -15.79 -2.32
N PRO A 280 -15.97 -15.26 -2.48
CA PRO A 280 -16.76 -14.72 -1.36
C PRO A 280 -16.99 -15.72 -0.21
N ASP A 281 -17.01 -17.01 -0.50
CA ASP A 281 -17.19 -18.10 0.46
C ASP A 281 -15.92 -18.50 1.23
N LYS A 282 -14.84 -17.73 1.07
CA LYS A 282 -13.50 -17.93 1.67
C LYS A 282 -12.69 -19.07 1.06
N THR A 283 -13.22 -19.73 0.03
CA THR A 283 -12.43 -20.65 -0.78
C THR A 283 -11.52 -19.86 -1.73
N THR A 284 -10.52 -20.53 -2.30
CA THR A 284 -9.65 -19.95 -3.33
C THR A 284 -9.71 -20.77 -4.59
N ILE A 285 -9.75 -20.11 -5.74
CA ILE A 285 -9.68 -20.75 -7.05
C ILE A 285 -8.44 -20.30 -7.80
N SER A 286 -7.80 -21.24 -8.50
CA SER A 286 -6.65 -20.94 -9.35
C SER A 286 -7.07 -20.79 -10.80
N VAL A 287 -6.62 -19.70 -11.43
CA VAL A 287 -6.73 -19.49 -12.88
C VAL A 287 -5.33 -19.48 -13.50
N ARG A 288 -5.18 -20.17 -14.64
CA ARG A 288 -3.93 -20.15 -15.42
C ARG A 288 -4.05 -19.08 -16.50
N VAL A 289 -3.16 -18.10 -16.46
CA VAL A 289 -3.16 -16.93 -17.35
C VAL A 289 -1.73 -16.54 -17.70
N ARG A 290 -1.53 -15.64 -18.67
CA ARG A 290 -0.18 -15.11 -18.96
C ARG A 290 0.20 -14.04 -17.94
N LYS A 291 1.50 -13.85 -17.70
CA LYS A 291 2.00 -12.79 -16.80
C LYS A 291 1.57 -11.39 -17.20
N ASN A 292 1.44 -11.13 -18.49
CA ASN A 292 0.97 -9.85 -19.03
C ASN A 292 -0.55 -9.80 -19.23
N SER A 293 -1.31 -10.77 -18.71
CA SER A 293 -2.76 -10.72 -18.83
C SER A 293 -3.32 -9.53 -18.07
N THR A 294 -4.23 -8.81 -18.73
CA THR A 294 -4.95 -7.69 -18.13
C THR A 294 -6.02 -8.18 -17.15
N THR A 295 -6.55 -7.28 -16.32
CA THR A 295 -7.67 -7.58 -15.40
C THR A 295 -8.83 -8.26 -16.12
N ASP A 296 -9.24 -7.78 -17.29
CA ASP A 296 -10.35 -8.36 -18.05
C ASP A 296 -10.07 -9.81 -18.49
N GLN A 297 -8.84 -10.08 -18.95
CA GLN A 297 -8.45 -11.43 -19.36
C GLN A 297 -8.42 -12.40 -18.18
N VAL A 298 -7.93 -11.94 -17.01
CA VAL A 298 -7.95 -12.74 -15.78
C VAL A 298 -9.39 -12.96 -15.30
N TYR A 299 -10.23 -11.94 -15.35
CA TYR A 299 -11.64 -12.02 -14.96
C TYR A 299 -12.42 -12.98 -15.87
N GLN A 300 -12.19 -12.94 -17.18
CA GLN A 300 -12.84 -13.86 -18.12
C GLN A 300 -12.42 -15.31 -17.87
N ALA A 301 -11.13 -15.56 -17.61
CA ALA A 301 -10.65 -16.88 -17.23
C ALA A 301 -11.30 -17.37 -15.92
N LEU A 302 -11.52 -16.47 -14.95
CA LEU A 302 -12.20 -16.76 -13.70
C LEU A 302 -13.69 -17.09 -13.91
N VAL A 303 -14.42 -16.27 -14.68
CA VAL A 303 -15.84 -16.48 -15.00
C VAL A 303 -16.07 -17.87 -15.61
N LEU A 304 -15.24 -18.25 -16.59
CA LEU A 304 -15.28 -19.58 -17.21
C LEU A 304 -14.96 -20.71 -16.22
N LYS A 305 -13.96 -20.49 -15.35
CA LYS A 305 -13.52 -21.50 -14.37
C LYS A 305 -14.52 -21.73 -13.25
N VAL A 306 -15.20 -20.66 -12.80
CA VAL A 306 -16.23 -20.69 -11.75
C VAL A 306 -17.58 -21.16 -12.30
N GLY A 307 -17.85 -20.93 -13.59
CA GLY A 307 -19.15 -21.24 -14.20
C GLY A 307 -20.19 -20.15 -13.95
N MET A 308 -19.78 -18.88 -13.94
CA MET A 308 -20.69 -17.75 -13.81
C MET A 308 -21.42 -17.51 -15.13
N ASP A 309 -22.74 -17.33 -15.09
CA ASP A 309 -23.49 -16.85 -16.25
C ASP A 309 -23.20 -15.36 -16.53
N SER A 310 -23.62 -14.88 -17.70
CA SER A 310 -23.36 -13.50 -18.13
C SER A 310 -24.01 -12.45 -17.23
N ILE A 311 -25.17 -12.76 -16.64
CA ILE A 311 -25.89 -11.84 -15.76
C ILE A 311 -25.10 -11.68 -14.46
N MET A 312 -24.75 -12.78 -13.79
CA MET A 312 -23.92 -12.79 -12.60
C MET A 312 -22.57 -12.12 -12.87
N ALA A 313 -21.90 -12.45 -13.98
CA ALA A 313 -20.60 -11.87 -14.32
C ALA A 313 -20.64 -10.34 -14.46
N SER A 314 -21.78 -9.74 -14.82
CA SER A 314 -21.92 -8.29 -14.93
C SER A 314 -21.99 -7.54 -13.60
N TYR A 315 -22.22 -8.26 -12.49
CA TYR A 315 -22.39 -7.70 -11.14
C TYR A 315 -21.26 -8.07 -10.17
N PHE A 316 -20.23 -8.73 -10.66
CA PHE A 316 -19.03 -9.05 -9.92
C PHE A 316 -17.81 -8.46 -10.62
N ALA A 317 -16.71 -8.30 -9.88
CA ALA A 317 -15.45 -7.84 -10.43
C ALA A 317 -14.27 -8.44 -9.66
N LEU A 318 -13.08 -8.29 -10.21
CA LEU A 318 -11.83 -8.59 -9.55
C LEU A 318 -11.37 -7.39 -8.70
N PHE A 319 -10.96 -7.67 -7.47
CA PHE A 319 -10.51 -6.69 -6.50
C PHE A 319 -9.12 -7.05 -5.99
N GLU A 320 -8.36 -6.04 -5.59
CA GLU A 320 -7.19 -6.18 -4.74
C GLU A 320 -7.57 -5.94 -3.27
N VAL A 321 -7.07 -6.80 -2.39
CA VAL A 321 -7.14 -6.66 -0.93
C VAL A 321 -5.85 -6.00 -0.44
N ILE A 322 -5.98 -4.86 0.23
CA ILE A 322 -4.90 -4.01 0.72
C ILE A 322 -4.99 -3.91 2.25
N ASN A 323 -3.85 -3.98 2.93
CA ASN A 323 -3.75 -3.80 4.39
C ASN A 323 -4.79 -4.60 5.20
N HIS A 324 -5.05 -5.83 4.76
CA HIS A 324 -5.93 -6.80 5.41
C HIS A 324 -7.45 -6.52 5.40
N SER A 325 -7.87 -5.29 5.13
CA SER A 325 -9.28 -4.89 5.29
C SER A 325 -9.83 -4.11 4.11
N PHE A 326 -9.03 -3.25 3.47
CA PHE A 326 -9.48 -2.42 2.36
C PHE A 326 -9.47 -3.20 1.06
N VAL A 327 -10.48 -2.99 0.22
CA VAL A 327 -10.59 -3.62 -1.08
C VAL A 327 -10.80 -2.56 -2.14
N ARG A 328 -10.06 -2.65 -3.24
CA ARG A 328 -10.26 -1.79 -4.42
C ARG A 328 -10.54 -2.64 -5.65
N LYS A 329 -11.43 -2.17 -6.51
CA LYS A 329 -11.66 -2.81 -7.82
C LYS A 329 -10.39 -2.62 -8.67
N LEU A 330 -10.04 -3.65 -9.43
CA LEU A 330 -8.97 -3.55 -10.42
C LEU A 330 -9.50 -2.91 -11.69
N ALA A 331 -8.75 -1.95 -12.23
CA ALA A 331 -9.05 -1.33 -13.50
C ALA A 331 -8.78 -2.34 -14.65
N PRO A 332 -9.53 -2.25 -15.77
CA PRO A 332 -9.44 -3.20 -16.89
C PRO A 332 -8.02 -3.41 -17.44
N ASN A 333 -7.20 -2.35 -17.44
CA ASN A 333 -5.84 -2.31 -17.99
C ASN A 333 -4.73 -2.60 -16.97
N GLU A 334 -5.06 -2.85 -15.70
CA GLU A 334 -4.08 -3.32 -14.72
C GLU A 334 -3.63 -4.77 -15.03
N PHE A 335 -2.49 -5.16 -14.45
CA PHE A 335 -1.92 -6.50 -14.60
C PHE A 335 -1.97 -7.26 -13.27
N PRO A 336 -2.99 -8.11 -13.02
CA PRO A 336 -3.18 -8.78 -11.72
C PRO A 336 -1.97 -9.60 -11.25
N HIS A 337 -1.18 -10.15 -12.18
CA HIS A 337 0.05 -10.87 -11.82
C HIS A 337 1.06 -9.97 -11.09
N LYS A 338 1.24 -8.71 -11.52
CA LYS A 338 2.16 -7.76 -10.86
C LYS A 338 1.75 -7.52 -9.41
N LEU A 339 0.46 -7.31 -9.18
CA LEU A 339 -0.11 -7.13 -7.83
C LEU A 339 0.03 -8.41 -6.99
N TYR A 340 -0.22 -9.57 -7.59
CA TYR A 340 -0.17 -10.87 -6.94
C TYR A 340 1.22 -11.23 -6.40
N VAL A 341 2.28 -10.85 -7.11
CA VAL A 341 3.67 -11.08 -6.67
C VAL A 341 4.23 -9.97 -5.77
N GLN A 342 3.72 -8.74 -5.86
CA GLN A 342 4.15 -7.63 -4.99
C GLN A 342 3.50 -7.69 -3.60
N ASN A 343 2.24 -8.10 -3.51
CA ASN A 343 1.47 -8.10 -2.26
C ASN A 343 1.39 -9.49 -1.62
N TYR A 344 2.54 -10.13 -1.42
CA TYR A 344 2.62 -11.47 -0.82
C TYR A 344 2.38 -11.49 0.71
N THR A 345 2.39 -10.33 1.37
CA THR A 345 2.04 -10.13 2.79
C THR A 345 0.54 -9.91 3.04
N SER A 346 -0.31 -10.00 2.00
CA SER A 346 -1.76 -9.84 2.08
C SER A 346 -2.44 -10.71 3.16
N ALA A 347 -3.51 -10.20 3.79
CA ALA A 347 -4.35 -10.91 4.76
C ALA A 347 -4.86 -12.27 4.31
N VAL A 348 -5.23 -12.37 3.03
CA VAL A 348 -5.87 -13.58 2.56
C VAL A 348 -4.76 -14.60 2.32
N PRO A 349 -4.76 -15.75 3.03
CA PRO A 349 -3.71 -16.74 2.92
C PRO A 349 -3.48 -17.10 1.46
N GLY A 350 -2.33 -16.68 0.92
CA GLY A 350 -1.95 -17.03 -0.43
C GLY A 350 -2.60 -16.25 -1.59
N THR A 351 -3.40 -15.20 -1.36
CA THR A 351 -3.74 -14.25 -2.46
C THR A 351 -4.00 -12.80 -1.99
N CYS A 352 -3.80 -11.81 -2.85
CA CYS A 352 -4.31 -10.44 -2.68
C CYS A 352 -5.47 -10.16 -3.64
N LEU A 353 -5.83 -11.09 -4.51
CA LEU A 353 -6.89 -10.96 -5.49
C LEU A 353 -8.18 -11.59 -4.96
N ALA A 354 -9.30 -10.90 -5.10
CA ALA A 354 -10.61 -11.37 -4.64
C ALA A 354 -11.69 -11.12 -5.68
N LEU A 355 -12.59 -12.09 -5.85
CA LEU A 355 -13.87 -11.88 -6.52
C LEU A 355 -14.84 -11.27 -5.52
N ARG A 356 -15.44 -10.11 -5.84
CA ARG A 356 -16.48 -9.51 -5.00
C ARG A 356 -17.63 -8.98 -5.85
N LYS A 357 -18.79 -8.87 -5.23
CA LYS A 357 -19.95 -8.18 -5.78
C LYS A 357 -19.61 -6.70 -5.99
N TRP A 358 -19.93 -6.18 -7.17
CA TRP A 358 -19.74 -4.78 -7.58
C TRP A 358 -21.10 -4.10 -7.80
N LEU A 359 -21.77 -3.84 -6.68
CA LEU A 359 -23.10 -3.24 -6.62
C LEU A 359 -23.25 -2.38 -5.37
N PHE A 360 -23.89 -1.22 -5.52
CA PHE A 360 -24.31 -0.39 -4.39
C PHE A 360 -25.81 -0.58 -4.08
N SER A 361 -26.61 -0.82 -5.12
CA SER A 361 -28.06 -1.03 -5.09
C SER A 361 -28.42 -2.48 -4.78
N PHE A 362 -29.37 -2.70 -3.87
CA PHE A 362 -29.91 -4.05 -3.63
C PHE A 362 -30.95 -4.49 -4.68
N GLN A 363 -31.55 -3.57 -5.44
CA GLN A 363 -32.54 -3.89 -6.47
C GLN A 363 -31.90 -4.70 -7.60
N GLU A 364 -30.69 -4.32 -8.03
CA GLU A 364 -29.94 -5.08 -9.04
C GLU A 364 -29.47 -6.43 -8.50
N GLU A 365 -29.14 -6.49 -7.22
CA GLU A 365 -28.85 -7.75 -6.54
C GLU A 365 -30.07 -8.69 -6.50
N GLU A 366 -31.29 -8.16 -6.55
CA GLU A 366 -32.51 -8.96 -6.58
C GLU A 366 -32.68 -9.71 -7.91
N LEU A 367 -32.12 -9.17 -9.01
CA LEU A 367 -32.06 -9.88 -10.31
C LEU A 367 -31.24 -11.18 -10.22
N LEU A 368 -30.35 -11.28 -9.22
CA LEU A 368 -29.51 -12.45 -8.97
C LEU A 368 -30.15 -13.47 -8.02
N ARG A 369 -31.36 -13.20 -7.50
CA ARG A 369 -32.02 -14.05 -6.49
C ARG A 369 -32.14 -15.50 -6.92
N ASP A 370 -32.49 -15.73 -8.17
CA ASP A 370 -32.78 -17.06 -8.70
C ASP A 370 -31.53 -17.79 -9.20
N ASN A 371 -30.37 -17.13 -9.22
CA ASN A 371 -29.09 -17.76 -9.48
C ASN A 371 -28.50 -18.29 -8.16
N PRO A 372 -28.40 -19.62 -7.96
CA PRO A 372 -27.97 -20.19 -6.68
C PRO A 372 -26.52 -19.82 -6.31
N LEU A 373 -25.64 -19.69 -7.31
CA LEU A 373 -24.24 -19.34 -7.10
C LEU A 373 -24.09 -17.86 -6.71
N ALA A 374 -24.84 -16.98 -7.37
CA ALA A 374 -24.87 -15.57 -7.03
C ALA A 374 -25.46 -15.33 -5.63
N LEU A 375 -26.55 -16.02 -5.29
CA LEU A 375 -27.15 -15.98 -3.96
C LEU A 375 -26.14 -16.44 -2.88
N HIS A 376 -25.43 -17.54 -3.14
CA HIS A 376 -24.38 -18.05 -2.27
C HIS A 376 -23.28 -17.01 -2.06
N TYR A 377 -22.73 -16.44 -3.13
CA TYR A 377 -21.66 -15.44 -3.01
C TYR A 377 -22.10 -14.13 -2.35
N CYS A 378 -23.31 -13.63 -2.64
CA CYS A 378 -23.86 -12.46 -1.96
C CYS A 378 -24.02 -12.71 -0.45
N PHE A 379 -24.54 -13.88 -0.07
CA PHE A 379 -24.71 -14.29 1.32
C PHE A 379 -23.37 -14.38 2.06
N HIS A 380 -22.38 -15.04 1.47
CA HIS A 380 -21.07 -15.21 2.11
C HIS A 380 -20.27 -13.90 2.22
N GLN A 381 -20.36 -13.01 1.22
CA GLN A 381 -19.79 -11.67 1.32
C GLN A 381 -20.46 -10.87 2.44
N ALA A 382 -21.79 -10.89 2.50
CA ALA A 382 -22.57 -10.20 3.54
C ALA A 382 -22.24 -10.71 4.96
N LEU A 383 -22.06 -12.02 5.14
CA LEU A 383 -21.60 -12.61 6.40
C LEU A 383 -20.22 -12.07 6.82
N ASP A 384 -19.30 -11.94 5.86
CA ASP A 384 -17.96 -11.43 6.13
C ASP A 384 -18.00 -9.93 6.50
N ASP A 385 -18.82 -9.15 5.81
CA ASP A 385 -18.98 -7.71 6.06
C ASP A 385 -19.66 -7.46 7.44
N VAL A 386 -20.62 -8.29 7.86
CA VAL A 386 -21.15 -8.29 9.24
C VAL A 386 -20.08 -8.66 10.26
N LYS A 387 -19.31 -9.73 10.01
CA LYS A 387 -18.24 -10.17 10.92
C LYS A 387 -17.16 -9.10 11.11
N LYS A 388 -16.85 -8.34 10.06
CA LYS A 388 -15.89 -7.23 10.10
C LYS A 388 -16.45 -5.95 10.72
N GLY A 389 -17.75 -5.91 11.03
CA GLY A 389 -18.41 -4.75 11.60
C GLY A 389 -18.72 -3.64 10.59
N PHE A 390 -18.63 -3.91 9.29
CA PHE A 390 -19.00 -2.95 8.24
C PHE A 390 -20.51 -2.75 8.16
N ILE A 391 -21.28 -3.76 8.55
CA ILE A 391 -22.75 -3.70 8.59
C ILE A 391 -23.19 -3.75 10.05
N LYS A 392 -23.91 -2.70 10.49
CA LYS A 392 -24.44 -2.63 11.85
C LYS A 392 -25.75 -3.41 11.93
N THR A 393 -25.73 -4.50 12.68
CA THR A 393 -26.89 -5.42 12.78
C THR A 393 -27.88 -5.06 13.89
N GLU A 394 -27.49 -4.16 14.81
CA GLU A 394 -28.32 -3.65 15.91
C GLU A 394 -29.17 -4.75 16.58
N ASP A 395 -30.49 -4.56 16.66
CA ASP A 395 -31.47 -5.46 17.27
C ASP A 395 -31.70 -6.77 16.47
N LYS A 396 -31.29 -6.81 15.20
CA LYS A 396 -31.46 -7.97 14.30
C LYS A 396 -30.37 -9.04 14.48
N SER A 397 -29.36 -8.79 15.30
CA SER A 397 -28.16 -9.64 15.47
C SER A 397 -28.50 -11.11 15.75
N TYR A 398 -29.40 -11.38 16.71
CA TYR A 398 -29.81 -12.75 17.06
C TYR A 398 -30.53 -13.47 15.91
N GLN A 399 -31.46 -12.76 15.24
CA GLN A 399 -32.20 -13.33 14.12
C GLN A 399 -31.29 -13.64 12.94
N LEU A 400 -30.36 -12.73 12.61
CA LEU A 400 -29.37 -12.91 11.55
C LEU A 400 -28.45 -14.11 11.85
N GLN A 401 -27.98 -14.25 13.09
CA GLN A 401 -27.17 -15.41 13.50
C GLN A 401 -27.92 -16.73 13.28
N LYS A 402 -29.17 -16.82 13.74
CA LYS A 402 -30.01 -18.01 13.56
C LYS A 402 -30.26 -18.34 12.08
N LEU A 403 -30.50 -17.32 11.24
CA LEU A 403 -30.68 -17.51 9.80
C LEU A 403 -29.39 -18.00 9.13
N ALA A 404 -28.23 -17.51 9.56
CA ALA A 404 -26.93 -17.94 9.06
C ALA A 404 -26.63 -19.41 9.42
N GLU A 405 -26.85 -19.80 10.68
CA GLU A 405 -26.70 -21.19 11.15
C GLU A 405 -27.62 -22.16 10.39
N GLN A 406 -28.84 -21.73 10.08
CA GLN A 406 -29.81 -22.49 9.29
C GLN A 406 -29.56 -22.44 7.77
N ARG A 407 -28.53 -21.70 7.32
CA ARG A 407 -28.24 -21.45 5.88
C ARG A 407 -29.43 -20.92 5.09
N LYS A 408 -30.29 -20.11 5.72
CA LYS A 408 -31.44 -19.45 5.07
C LYS A 408 -30.99 -18.17 4.34
N MET A 409 -30.22 -18.36 3.27
CA MET A 409 -29.49 -17.29 2.57
C MET A 409 -30.38 -16.15 2.09
N ALA A 410 -31.47 -16.46 1.38
CA ALA A 410 -32.38 -15.45 0.84
C ALA A 410 -33.05 -14.61 1.94
N THR A 411 -33.52 -15.26 3.01
CA THR A 411 -34.13 -14.57 4.15
C THR A 411 -33.10 -13.75 4.94
N TYR A 412 -31.88 -14.27 5.09
CA TYR A 412 -30.78 -13.54 5.71
C TYR A 412 -30.48 -12.23 4.96
N LEU A 413 -30.30 -12.31 3.64
CA LEU A 413 -30.04 -11.14 2.80
C LEU A 413 -31.21 -10.15 2.82
N SER A 414 -32.44 -10.63 2.74
CA SER A 414 -33.64 -9.79 2.83
C SER A 414 -33.68 -8.97 4.13
N LEU A 415 -33.37 -9.60 5.26
CA LEU A 415 -33.30 -8.90 6.55
C LEU A 415 -32.13 -7.90 6.59
N LEU A 416 -30.96 -8.31 6.11
CA LEU A 416 -29.73 -7.53 6.22
C LEU A 416 -29.69 -6.29 5.31
N ARG A 417 -30.37 -6.30 4.16
CA ARG A 417 -30.45 -5.16 3.21
C ARG A 417 -31.01 -3.88 3.83
N SER A 418 -31.72 -4.00 4.95
CA SER A 418 -32.27 -2.86 5.71
C SER A 418 -31.33 -2.31 6.79
N CYS A 419 -30.16 -2.91 6.97
CA CYS A 419 -29.19 -2.52 7.99
C CYS A 419 -28.22 -1.43 7.49
N GLU A 420 -27.79 -0.55 8.40
CA GLU A 420 -26.78 0.47 8.09
C GLU A 420 -25.46 -0.18 7.66
N GLY A 421 -24.85 0.33 6.59
CA GLY A 421 -23.59 -0.15 6.05
C GLY A 421 -23.72 -1.27 5.00
N TYR A 422 -24.93 -1.80 4.74
CA TYR A 422 -25.12 -2.76 3.65
C TYR A 422 -24.81 -2.11 2.29
N ASN A 423 -23.90 -2.73 1.51
CA ASN A 423 -23.36 -2.18 0.26
C ASN A 423 -22.73 -0.77 0.39
N GLU A 424 -22.20 -0.44 1.57
CA GLU A 424 -21.41 0.76 1.79
C GLU A 424 -19.92 0.45 1.68
N LEU A 425 -19.19 1.24 0.89
CA LEU A 425 -17.75 1.14 0.75
C LEU A 425 -17.06 2.23 1.56
N THR A 426 -16.16 1.84 2.46
CA THR A 426 -15.38 2.76 3.29
C THR A 426 -13.92 2.80 2.84
N PHE A 427 -13.36 4.00 2.70
CA PHE A 427 -11.96 4.22 2.32
C PHE A 427 -11.08 4.45 3.56
N PRO A 428 -9.77 4.19 3.47
CA PRO A 428 -8.82 4.56 4.51
C PRO A 428 -8.88 6.06 4.83
N HIS A 429 -8.58 6.43 6.07
CA HIS A 429 -8.56 7.83 6.48
C HIS A 429 -7.54 8.63 5.67
N CYS A 430 -7.91 9.84 5.25
CA CYS A 430 -7.08 10.68 4.40
C CYS A 430 -7.29 12.19 4.66
N PRO A 431 -6.33 13.05 4.30
CA PRO A 431 -6.51 14.49 4.37
C PRO A 431 -7.66 14.99 3.47
N CYS A 432 -8.30 16.07 3.90
CA CYS A 432 -9.40 16.71 3.17
C CYS A 432 -9.35 18.23 3.37
N ASP A 433 -9.48 19.00 2.28
CA ASP A 433 -9.37 20.47 2.33
C ASP A 433 -10.51 21.16 3.11
N SER A 434 -11.60 20.44 3.37
CA SER A 434 -12.69 20.88 4.22
C SER A 434 -12.35 20.83 5.71
N ARG A 435 -11.19 20.25 6.09
CA ARG A 435 -10.67 20.24 7.45
C ARG A 435 -9.29 20.90 7.52
N ARG A 436 -9.07 21.69 8.58
CA ARG A 436 -7.77 22.32 8.86
C ARG A 436 -6.81 21.41 9.64
N LYS A 437 -7.34 20.42 10.36
CA LYS A 437 -6.61 19.46 11.20
C LYS A 437 -7.34 18.12 11.17
N GLY A 438 -6.60 17.03 11.28
CA GLY A 438 -7.15 15.67 11.22
C GLY A 438 -7.53 15.25 9.79
N HIS A 439 -8.00 14.01 9.67
CA HIS A 439 -8.35 13.36 8.40
C HIS A 439 -9.87 13.17 8.27
N VAL A 440 -10.31 12.57 7.17
CA VAL A 440 -11.67 12.05 7.00
C VAL A 440 -11.62 10.59 6.60
N ILE A 441 -12.60 9.81 7.06
CA ILE A 441 -12.94 8.50 6.51
C ILE A 441 -14.14 8.71 5.61
N THR A 442 -14.01 8.34 4.34
CA THR A 442 -15.07 8.53 3.36
C THR A 442 -15.87 7.24 3.17
N ALA A 443 -17.19 7.33 3.16
CA ALA A 443 -18.06 6.18 2.90
C ALA A 443 -19.03 6.46 1.75
N ILE A 444 -19.10 5.55 0.78
CA ILE A 444 -19.93 5.65 -0.43
C ILE A 444 -21.00 4.57 -0.36
N SER A 445 -22.26 4.96 -0.43
CA SER A 445 -23.41 4.05 -0.54
C SER A 445 -24.36 4.51 -1.65
N ILE A 446 -25.35 3.69 -1.98
CA ILE A 446 -26.39 4.11 -2.94
C ILE A 446 -27.26 5.26 -2.43
N HIS A 447 -27.19 5.59 -1.14
CA HIS A 447 -28.02 6.61 -0.50
C HIS A 447 -27.29 7.95 -0.34
N HIS A 448 -26.00 7.91 -0.01
CA HIS A 448 -25.24 9.12 0.30
C HIS A 448 -23.74 8.92 0.10
N PHE A 449 -23.03 10.03 0.05
CA PHE A 449 -21.59 10.11 0.28
C PHE A 449 -21.31 10.72 1.65
N LYS A 450 -20.51 10.10 2.50
CA LYS A 450 -20.20 10.57 3.87
C LYS A 450 -18.73 10.92 4.02
N LEU A 451 -18.46 11.99 4.76
CA LEU A 451 -17.16 12.32 5.34
C LEU A 451 -17.26 12.25 6.87
N HIS A 452 -16.62 11.25 7.47
CA HIS A 452 -16.51 11.10 8.91
C HIS A 452 -15.17 11.69 9.36
N ALA A 453 -15.21 12.76 10.16
CA ALA A 453 -14.01 13.33 10.73
C ALA A 453 -13.28 12.30 11.62
N CYS A 454 -11.95 12.28 11.52
CA CYS A 454 -11.09 11.46 12.37
C CYS A 454 -9.76 12.18 12.62
N THR A 455 -9.00 11.73 13.61
CA THR A 455 -7.64 12.19 13.83
C THR A 455 -6.70 11.72 12.71
N GLU A 456 -5.46 12.20 12.68
CA GLU A 456 -4.46 11.82 11.66
C GLU A 456 -4.08 10.33 11.74
N ASP A 457 -4.24 9.69 12.89
CA ASP A 457 -4.10 8.24 13.11
C ASP A 457 -5.39 7.43 12.82
N GLY A 458 -6.46 8.10 12.37
CA GLY A 458 -7.72 7.46 11.97
C GLY A 458 -8.72 7.21 13.11
N THR A 459 -8.49 7.76 14.31
CA THR A 459 -9.44 7.66 15.42
C THR A 459 -10.68 8.53 15.12
N LEU A 460 -11.87 7.92 15.14
CA LEU A 460 -13.13 8.58 14.76
C LEU A 460 -13.50 9.74 15.71
N GLU A 461 -13.96 10.85 15.13
CA GLU A 461 -14.56 11.98 15.84
C GLU A 461 -16.09 12.00 15.66
N ASN A 462 -16.83 12.80 16.43
CA ASN A 462 -18.29 12.83 16.35
C ASN A 462 -18.85 13.51 15.09
N GLN A 463 -18.02 14.25 14.34
CA GLN A 463 -18.49 15.02 13.20
C GLN A 463 -18.60 14.14 11.96
N VAL A 464 -19.82 14.03 11.41
CA VAL A 464 -20.09 13.37 10.13
C VAL A 464 -20.86 14.32 9.23
N ILE A 465 -20.40 14.46 7.99
CA ILE A 465 -21.10 15.21 6.95
C ILE A 465 -21.58 14.20 5.91
N ALA A 466 -22.89 14.12 5.70
CA ALA A 466 -23.48 13.32 4.63
C ALA A 466 -23.96 14.25 3.50
N PHE A 467 -23.68 13.83 2.26
CA PHE A 467 -24.11 14.45 1.02
C PHE A 467 -25.11 13.53 0.32
N GLU A 468 -26.26 14.08 -0.03
CA GLU A 468 -27.20 13.34 -0.88
C GLU A 468 -26.74 13.39 -2.33
N TRP A 469 -27.03 12.35 -3.11
CA TRP A 469 -26.63 12.30 -4.52
C TRP A 469 -27.25 13.42 -5.37
N GLY A 470 -28.41 13.95 -4.96
CA GLY A 470 -29.03 15.12 -5.60
C GLY A 470 -28.31 16.45 -5.35
N GLU A 471 -27.46 16.53 -4.31
CA GLU A 471 -26.64 17.71 -4.01
C GLU A 471 -25.38 17.77 -4.90
N MET A 472 -24.96 16.62 -5.43
CA MET A 472 -23.72 16.48 -6.19
C MET A 472 -23.87 17.03 -7.60
N GLN A 473 -23.03 17.99 -7.98
CA GLN A 473 -23.09 18.66 -9.28
C GLN A 473 -22.05 18.10 -10.25
N ARG A 474 -20.80 18.01 -9.79
CA ARG A 474 -19.65 17.59 -10.59
C ARG A 474 -18.64 16.86 -9.71
N TRP A 475 -17.84 16.01 -10.32
CA TRP A 475 -16.68 15.38 -9.70
C TRP A 475 -15.62 15.10 -10.76
N ASP A 476 -14.36 15.05 -10.33
CA ASP A 476 -13.22 14.77 -11.20
C ASP A 476 -12.02 14.30 -10.37
N THR A 477 -10.95 13.90 -11.03
CA THR A 477 -9.67 13.56 -10.41
C THR A 477 -8.60 14.62 -10.67
N ASP A 478 -7.79 14.87 -9.65
CA ASP A 478 -6.62 15.74 -9.72
C ASP A 478 -5.38 14.84 -9.59
N GLU A 479 -4.81 14.43 -10.73
CA GLU A 479 -3.68 13.49 -10.76
C GLU A 479 -2.42 14.07 -10.12
N GLU A 480 -2.15 15.37 -10.35
CA GLU A 480 -0.99 16.05 -9.76
C GLU A 480 -1.12 16.15 -8.23
N GLY A 481 -2.33 16.47 -7.76
CA GLY A 481 -2.66 16.55 -6.34
C GLY A 481 -2.95 15.21 -5.66
N MET A 482 -3.00 14.10 -6.41
CA MET A 482 -3.45 12.78 -5.93
C MET A 482 -4.78 12.87 -5.18
N ALA A 483 -5.75 13.58 -5.76
CA ALA A 483 -6.98 13.93 -5.07
C ALA A 483 -8.24 13.60 -5.88
N PHE A 484 -9.29 13.19 -5.15
CA PHE A 484 -10.65 13.14 -5.68
C PHE A 484 -11.34 14.47 -5.35
N CYS A 485 -11.92 15.11 -6.36
CA CYS A 485 -12.55 16.41 -6.25
C CYS A 485 -14.05 16.29 -6.53
N PHE A 486 -14.89 16.92 -5.71
CA PHE A 486 -16.32 16.99 -5.98
C PHE A 486 -16.91 18.37 -5.64
N GLU A 487 -17.89 18.79 -6.43
CA GLU A 487 -18.66 20.00 -6.26
C GLU A 487 -20.08 19.66 -5.81
N TYR A 488 -20.51 20.24 -4.70
CA TYR A 488 -21.87 20.04 -4.19
C TYR A 488 -22.58 21.38 -3.98
N ALA A 489 -23.91 21.37 -4.07
CA ALA A 489 -24.79 22.50 -3.79
C ALA A 489 -25.88 22.09 -2.79
N ARG A 490 -26.10 22.90 -1.75
CA ARG A 490 -27.10 22.64 -0.70
C ARG A 490 -28.01 23.85 -0.52
N GLY A 491 -29.28 23.69 -0.88
CA GLY A 491 -30.26 24.79 -0.91
C GLY A 491 -29.84 25.89 -1.87
N GLU A 492 -30.04 27.15 -1.47
CA GLU A 492 -29.69 28.34 -2.29
C GLU A 492 -28.22 28.78 -2.16
N LYS A 493 -27.37 27.98 -1.49
CA LYS A 493 -25.96 28.33 -1.30
C LYS A 493 -25.18 28.12 -2.60
N LYS A 494 -24.16 28.95 -2.82
CA LYS A 494 -23.21 28.75 -3.93
C LYS A 494 -22.58 27.35 -3.84
N PRO A 495 -22.40 26.67 -4.99
CA PRO A 495 -21.69 25.39 -5.04
C PRO A 495 -20.29 25.50 -4.42
N ARG A 496 -19.84 24.41 -3.80
CA ARG A 496 -18.52 24.32 -3.15
C ARG A 496 -17.78 23.09 -3.63
N TRP A 497 -16.50 23.29 -3.92
CA TRP A 497 -15.55 22.21 -4.18
C TRP A 497 -14.96 21.69 -2.88
N VAL A 498 -14.73 20.38 -2.85
CA VAL A 498 -14.03 19.66 -1.80
C VAL A 498 -13.02 18.74 -2.46
N LYS A 499 -11.80 18.70 -1.91
CA LYS A 499 -10.73 17.79 -2.30
C LYS A 499 -10.44 16.77 -1.20
N ILE A 500 -10.33 15.52 -1.60
CA ILE A 500 -9.93 14.39 -0.74
C ILE A 500 -8.61 13.84 -1.28
N PHE A 501 -7.55 13.97 -0.49
CA PHE A 501 -6.19 13.63 -0.91
C PHE A 501 -5.91 12.16 -0.57
N THR A 502 -6.04 11.27 -1.54
CA THR A 502 -5.97 9.82 -1.31
C THR A 502 -5.34 9.12 -2.49
N PRO A 503 -4.47 8.11 -2.29
CA PRO A 503 -3.92 7.33 -3.41
C PRO A 503 -4.98 6.53 -4.17
N TYR A 504 -6.21 6.46 -3.64
CA TYR A 504 -7.33 5.74 -4.23
C TYR A 504 -8.32 6.65 -4.98
N PHE A 505 -7.89 7.86 -5.38
CA PHE A 505 -8.75 8.88 -5.97
C PHE A 505 -9.45 8.40 -7.26
N ASN A 506 -8.75 7.67 -8.13
CA ASN A 506 -9.33 7.06 -9.34
C ASN A 506 -10.39 6.01 -8.99
N TYR A 507 -10.17 5.21 -7.94
CA TYR A 507 -11.16 4.23 -7.49
C TYR A 507 -12.39 4.90 -6.88
N MET A 508 -12.20 6.00 -6.13
CA MET A 508 -13.30 6.82 -5.62
C MET A 508 -14.16 7.39 -6.74
N HIS A 509 -13.52 7.91 -7.79
CA HIS A 509 -14.19 8.35 -9.02
C HIS A 509 -15.00 7.21 -9.67
N GLU A 510 -14.42 6.02 -9.82
CA GLU A 510 -15.13 4.86 -10.36
C GLU A 510 -16.34 4.45 -9.50
N CYS A 511 -16.25 4.57 -8.18
CA CYS A 511 -17.37 4.33 -7.28
C CYS A 511 -18.51 5.34 -7.51
N PHE A 512 -18.19 6.63 -7.69
CA PHE A 512 -19.18 7.67 -8.01
C PHE A 512 -19.88 7.36 -9.34
N GLU A 513 -19.10 7.10 -10.39
CA GLU A 513 -19.64 6.71 -11.70
C GLU A 513 -20.57 5.49 -11.60
N ARG A 514 -20.17 4.49 -10.81
CA ARG A 514 -20.99 3.30 -10.59
C ARG A 514 -22.30 3.63 -9.87
N VAL A 515 -22.26 4.40 -8.79
CA VAL A 515 -23.46 4.81 -8.05
C VAL A 515 -24.42 5.58 -8.97
N PHE A 516 -23.93 6.54 -9.75
CA PHE A 516 -24.76 7.30 -10.68
C PHE A 516 -25.33 6.44 -11.80
N CYS A 517 -24.59 5.43 -12.28
CA CYS A 517 -25.09 4.45 -13.23
C CYS A 517 -26.27 3.67 -12.64
N GLU A 518 -26.13 3.15 -11.41
CA GLU A 518 -27.18 2.38 -10.73
C GLU A 518 -28.41 3.24 -10.36
N LEU A 519 -28.21 4.50 -9.98
CA LEU A 519 -29.32 5.45 -9.76
C LEU A 519 -30.10 5.74 -11.04
N LYS A 520 -29.42 5.80 -12.20
CA LYS A 520 -30.09 5.95 -13.51
C LYS A 520 -30.90 4.70 -13.85
N TRP A 521 -30.38 3.51 -13.58
CA TRP A 521 -31.12 2.26 -13.78
C TRP A 521 -32.42 2.22 -12.97
N ARG A 522 -32.38 2.65 -11.70
CA ARG A 522 -33.58 2.74 -10.84
C ARG A 522 -34.66 3.65 -11.42
N LYS A 523 -34.28 4.85 -11.87
CA LYS A 523 -35.24 5.80 -12.46
C LYS A 523 -35.93 5.24 -13.70
N GLN A 524 -35.19 4.54 -14.56
CA GLN A 524 -35.76 3.91 -15.75
C GLN A 524 -36.80 2.84 -15.38
N VAL A 525 -36.53 2.02 -14.36
CA VAL A 525 -37.49 1.00 -13.88
C VAL A 525 -38.75 1.65 -13.29
N GLU A 526 -38.60 2.74 -12.52
CA GLU A 526 -39.73 3.48 -11.96
C GLU A 526 -40.60 4.13 -13.06
N GLU A 527 -39.97 4.73 -14.07
CA GLU A 527 -40.64 5.32 -15.24
C GLU A 527 -41.38 4.24 -16.04
N GLU A 528 -40.74 3.10 -16.35
CA GLU A 528 -41.36 1.97 -17.04
C GLU A 528 -42.55 1.36 -16.26
N ALA A 529 -42.48 1.32 -14.92
CA ALA A 529 -43.59 0.88 -14.08
C ALA A 529 -44.76 1.88 -14.14
N SER A 530 -44.47 3.18 -14.06
CA SER A 530 -45.49 4.24 -14.15
C SER A 530 -46.19 4.29 -15.52
N ASP A 531 -45.44 4.02 -16.60
CA ASP A 531 -45.98 3.96 -17.97
C ASP A 531 -46.87 2.71 -18.19
N LYS A 532 -46.57 1.60 -17.51
CA LYS A 532 -47.43 0.40 -17.52
C LYS A 532 -48.71 0.62 -16.75
N ASP A 533 -48.66 1.33 -15.62
CA ASP A 533 -49.84 1.69 -14.84
C ASP A 533 -50.74 2.67 -15.61
N ASN A 534 -50.17 3.56 -16.42
CA ASN A 534 -50.92 4.46 -17.31
C ASN A 534 -51.47 3.80 -18.59
N LYS A 535 -50.96 2.62 -18.99
CA LYS A 535 -51.39 1.90 -20.21
C LYS A 535 -52.36 0.75 -19.96
N ASN A 536 -52.93 0.62 -18.76
CA ASN A 536 -53.95 -0.38 -18.49
C ASN A 536 -55.34 0.04 -19.02
N CYS A 537 -55.44 0.17 -20.34
CA CYS A 537 -56.65 0.15 -21.15
C CYS A 537 -56.35 -0.41 -22.55
N SER A 538 -55.99 -1.71 -22.63
CA SER A 538 -56.42 -2.68 -23.66
C SER A 538 -55.46 -3.89 -23.69
N ASN A 539 -56.03 -5.10 -23.58
CA ASN A 539 -55.36 -6.41 -23.66
C ASN A 539 -54.36 -6.54 -24.83
N THR A 540 -53.22 -7.21 -24.63
CA THR A 540 -52.90 -8.60 -25.04
C THR A 540 -51.39 -8.85 -24.82
N GLU A 541 -51.03 -10.09 -24.43
CA GLU A 541 -49.69 -10.67 -24.23
C GLU A 541 -48.54 -10.00 -25.00
N TYR A 542 -47.51 -9.51 -24.28
CA TYR A 542 -46.18 -9.30 -24.85
C TYR A 542 -45.09 -9.61 -23.82
N LEU A 543 -44.21 -10.55 -24.20
CA LEU A 543 -42.94 -10.86 -23.54
C LEU A 543 -42.07 -9.58 -23.42
N PRO A 544 -41.24 -9.44 -22.38
CA PRO A 544 -40.41 -8.25 -22.22
C PRO A 544 -39.33 -8.17 -23.33
N PRO A 545 -38.98 -6.96 -23.82
CA PRO A 545 -38.07 -6.78 -24.96
C PRO A 545 -36.62 -7.17 -24.65
N LEU A 546 -35.90 -7.59 -25.69
CA LEU A 546 -34.48 -8.00 -25.70
C LEU A 546 -33.46 -6.95 -25.19
N GLU A 547 -33.86 -5.75 -24.80
CA GLU A 547 -32.94 -4.66 -24.42
C GLU A 547 -32.31 -4.83 -23.03
N THR A 548 -32.88 -5.65 -22.15
CA THR A 548 -32.25 -6.01 -20.87
C THR A 548 -31.00 -6.87 -21.03
N GLN A 549 -30.81 -7.52 -22.19
CA GLN A 549 -29.63 -8.34 -22.46
C GLN A 549 -28.40 -7.52 -22.90
N GLN A 550 -28.56 -6.27 -23.34
CA GLN A 550 -27.45 -5.41 -23.79
C GLN A 550 -26.84 -4.52 -22.68
N LYS A 551 -27.48 -4.42 -21.50
CA LYS A 551 -27.04 -3.48 -20.43
C LYS A 551 -25.72 -3.87 -19.75
N GLY A 552 -25.34 -5.15 -19.75
CA GLY A 552 -24.06 -5.63 -19.19
C GLY A 552 -22.85 -5.53 -20.12
N TRP A 553 -23.04 -5.29 -21.42
CA TRP A 553 -21.99 -5.46 -22.42
C TRP A 553 -21.15 -4.21 -22.70
N ARG A 554 -21.47 -3.05 -22.12
CA ARG A 554 -20.64 -1.85 -22.29
C ARG A 554 -19.30 -1.91 -21.56
N HIS A 555 -19.10 -2.88 -20.66
CA HIS A 555 -17.85 -3.04 -19.91
C HIS A 555 -16.82 -3.96 -20.56
N LEU A 556 -17.19 -4.69 -21.62
CA LEU A 556 -16.26 -5.54 -22.37
C LEU A 556 -16.16 -4.99 -23.79
N GLY A 557 -15.22 -4.07 -24.02
CA GLY A 557 -14.89 -3.62 -25.36
C GLY A 557 -14.37 -4.79 -26.19
N GLY A 558 -15.17 -5.24 -27.16
CA GLY A 558 -14.75 -6.19 -28.19
C GLY A 558 -15.75 -7.31 -28.43
N GLU A 559 -16.30 -7.35 -29.64
CA GLU A 559 -17.02 -8.49 -30.20
C GLU A 559 -16.19 -9.78 -30.04
N ILE A 560 -16.73 -10.76 -29.32
CA ILE A 560 -16.23 -12.13 -29.41
C ILE A 560 -16.94 -12.76 -30.61
N ALA A 561 -16.20 -12.92 -31.70
CA ALA A 561 -16.64 -13.69 -32.86
C ALA A 561 -17.03 -15.10 -32.42
N THR A 562 -18.29 -15.46 -32.68
CA THR A 562 -18.78 -16.83 -32.56
C THR A 562 -18.10 -17.69 -33.62
N SER A 563 -17.36 -18.72 -33.20
CA SER A 563 -17.04 -19.91 -33.99
C SER A 563 -16.80 -21.09 -33.07
#